data_AF-A0A921BMC0-F1
#
_entry.id   AF-A0A921BMC0-F1
#
_cell.length_a   1.000
_cell.length_b   1.000
_cell.length_c   1.000
_cell.angle_alpha   90.00
_cell.angle_beta   90.00
_cell.angle_gamma   90.00
#
_symmetry.space_group_name_H-M   'P 1'
#
loop_
_entity.id
_entity.type
_entity.pdbx_description
1 polymer ?
#
loop_
_entity_poly.entity_id
_entity_poly.type
_entity_poly.pdbx_seq_one_letter_code
_entity_poly.pdbx_strand_id
1 'polypeptide(L)'
;MRSCSGCPAEGILPVYDPIIDSSIRHVLVRHEQGAGHMAEGYAQATGRPGVAMVTSGPAATNIVTPLCDAYLDSIPMVVITGQVPYPAIGTDAFQECDTTGITQSITKHNFLVTEAQDIPRTIKEAFHIATTGRPGPVLVDVPKDIVDPGNPRSAMTWTDDVQIDLPGYHPLVEVDPEGIRAAADLLRGAERPVLYVGGGILKARAVEALRELAELTGIGVVTTLMARGAFPDSHELCLGMPGMHGNFTAVTAMQESDLLVPSGCPLRRPGDRQVGRLRSRGQGHSRRHRPGRTRQGPSS
;
A
#
# COMPACT_ATOMS: atom_id res chain seq x y z
N MET A 1 2.96 15.41 11.92
CA MET A 1 3.88 14.26 12.12
C MET A 1 4.25 14.16 13.60
N ARG A 2 4.36 12.97 14.20
CA ARG A 2 4.78 12.82 15.62
C ARG A 2 6.14 12.13 15.81
N SER A 3 6.58 11.35 14.82
CA SER A 3 7.87 10.66 14.84
C SER A 3 8.37 10.39 13.42
N CYS A 4 9.69 10.34 13.24
CA CYS A 4 10.37 9.78 12.08
C CYS A 4 11.46 8.80 12.49
N SER A 5 11.80 7.89 11.59
CA SER A 5 13.01 7.06 11.68
C SER A 5 13.96 7.43 10.56
N GLY A 6 15.26 7.42 10.82
CA GLY A 6 16.21 7.81 9.76
C GLY A 6 17.67 7.83 10.17
N CYS A 7 18.54 8.00 9.16
CA CYS A 7 19.99 8.07 9.31
C CYS A 7 20.48 9.40 8.70
N PRO A 8 21.01 10.35 9.51
CA PRO A 8 21.48 11.64 9.02
C PRO A 8 22.79 11.48 8.23
N ALA A 9 22.91 12.23 7.13
CA ALA A 9 24.15 12.42 6.38
C ALA A 9 24.06 13.69 5.53
N GLU A 10 25.18 14.09 4.90
CA GLU A 10 25.40 15.42 4.34
C GLU A 10 24.27 15.96 3.44
N GLY A 11 23.70 15.11 2.58
CA GLY A 11 22.67 15.49 1.62
C GLY A 11 21.33 15.88 2.22
N ILE A 12 21.07 15.57 3.50
CA ILE A 12 19.79 15.85 4.18
C ILE A 12 19.96 16.62 5.50
N LEU A 13 21.20 16.99 5.89
CA LEU A 13 21.47 17.70 7.15
C LEU A 13 20.61 18.96 7.35
N PRO A 14 20.41 19.84 6.34
CA PRO A 14 19.60 21.04 6.54
C PRO A 14 18.14 20.75 6.92
N VAL A 15 17.64 19.56 6.60
CA VAL A 15 16.29 19.11 6.99
C VAL A 15 16.31 18.43 8.37
N TYR A 16 17.44 17.83 8.77
CA TYR A 16 17.60 17.18 10.07
C TYR A 16 17.84 18.14 11.21
N ASP A 17 18.64 19.19 11.01
CA ASP A 17 19.03 20.12 12.08
C ASP A 17 17.79 20.76 12.77
N PRO A 18 16.76 21.25 12.05
CA PRO A 18 15.57 21.81 12.68
C PRO A 18 14.73 20.79 13.46
N ILE A 19 14.92 19.48 13.25
CA ILE A 19 14.17 18.44 13.99
C ILE A 19 14.56 18.45 15.46
N ILE A 20 15.80 18.83 15.78
CA ILE A 20 16.34 18.89 17.16
C ILE A 20 15.49 19.82 18.03
N ASP A 21 15.06 20.96 17.48
CA ASP A 21 14.26 21.96 18.17
C ASP A 21 12.73 21.78 18.00
N SER A 22 12.33 20.70 17.32
CA SER A 22 10.92 20.42 17.01
C SER A 22 10.26 19.48 18.02
N SER A 23 8.93 19.38 17.98
CA SER A 23 8.17 18.36 18.73
C SER A 23 8.22 16.96 18.09
N ILE A 24 8.94 16.78 16.98
CA ILE A 24 9.01 15.51 16.26
C ILE A 24 10.05 14.62 16.94
N ARG A 25 9.63 13.42 17.36
CA ARG A 25 10.56 12.42 17.88
C ARG A 25 11.34 11.79 16.73
N HIS A 26 12.63 12.07 16.64
CA HIS A 26 13.53 11.34 15.76
C HIS A 26 13.99 10.02 16.38
N VAL A 27 13.99 8.95 15.60
CA VAL A 27 14.54 7.64 15.98
C VAL A 27 15.70 7.32 15.04
N LEU A 28 16.92 7.48 15.55
CA LEU A 28 18.14 7.16 14.82
C LEU A 28 18.23 5.64 14.59
N VAL A 29 18.40 5.27 13.33
CA VAL A 29 18.63 3.88 12.93
C VAL A 29 20.11 3.62 12.63
N ARG A 30 20.49 2.35 12.53
CA ARG A 30 21.84 1.93 12.11
C ARG A 30 21.94 1.56 10.63
N HIS A 31 20.80 1.48 9.94
CA HIS A 31 20.71 1.22 8.51
C HIS A 31 19.37 1.77 7.99
N GLU A 32 19.36 2.39 6.81
CA GLU A 32 18.19 3.06 6.24
C GLU A 32 17.04 2.10 5.95
N GLN A 33 17.34 0.87 5.54
CA GLN A 33 16.34 -0.20 5.45
C GLN A 33 15.56 -0.35 6.77
N GLY A 34 16.25 -0.25 7.91
CA GLY A 34 15.63 -0.27 9.22
C GLY A 34 14.70 0.92 9.44
N ALA A 35 15.06 2.12 8.96
CA ALA A 35 14.17 3.28 9.04
C ALA A 35 12.88 3.06 8.25
N GLY A 36 12.97 2.50 7.05
CA GLY A 36 11.79 2.16 6.25
C GLY A 36 10.88 1.17 6.96
N HIS A 37 11.40 0.02 7.38
CA HIS A 37 10.59 -0.99 8.06
C HIS A 37 10.06 -0.52 9.44
N MET A 38 10.78 0.36 10.14
CA MET A 38 10.27 1.00 11.36
C MET A 38 9.10 1.95 11.06
N ALA A 39 9.17 2.71 9.97
CA ALA A 39 8.06 3.53 9.51
C ALA A 39 6.84 2.68 9.12
N GLU A 40 7.06 1.53 8.47
CA GLU A 40 6.00 0.58 8.15
C GLU A 40 5.34 0.01 9.42
N GLY A 41 6.14 -0.48 10.37
CA GLY A 41 5.64 -0.99 11.65
C GLY A 41 4.88 0.08 12.44
N TYR A 42 5.37 1.32 12.45
CA TYR A 42 4.66 2.45 13.04
C TYR A 42 3.31 2.66 12.37
N ALA A 43 3.26 2.60 11.04
CA ALA A 43 2.02 2.82 10.30
C ALA A 43 0.99 1.73 10.57
N GLN A 44 1.41 0.47 10.60
CA GLN A 44 0.54 -0.66 10.92
C GLN A 44 0.01 -0.59 12.36
N ALA A 45 0.87 -0.29 13.33
CA ALA A 45 0.49 -0.27 14.75
C ALA A 45 -0.42 0.92 15.12
N THR A 46 -0.26 2.07 14.46
CA THR A 46 -0.97 3.30 14.84
C THR A 46 -2.10 3.68 13.88
N GLY A 47 -2.12 3.12 12.67
CA GLY A 47 -3.02 3.54 11.59
C GLY A 47 -2.75 4.96 11.09
N ARG A 48 -1.53 5.48 11.31
CA ARG A 48 -1.08 6.81 10.87
C ARG A 48 0.05 6.64 9.85
N PRO A 49 0.29 7.58 8.93
CA PRO A 49 1.40 7.47 7.99
C PRO A 49 2.75 7.39 8.72
N GLY A 50 3.54 6.38 8.37
CA GLY A 50 4.93 6.26 8.79
C GLY A 50 5.82 7.24 8.04
N VAL A 51 6.87 7.76 8.68
CA VAL A 51 7.80 8.68 8.02
C VAL A 51 9.23 8.20 8.19
N ALA A 52 9.93 8.01 7.06
CA ALA A 52 11.34 7.72 7.03
C ALA A 52 12.12 8.89 6.40
N MET A 53 13.30 9.18 6.92
CA MET A 53 14.19 10.23 6.40
C MET A 53 15.59 9.67 6.17
N VAL A 54 16.15 9.88 4.98
CA VAL A 54 17.46 9.34 4.59
C VAL A 54 18.20 10.32 3.68
N THR A 55 19.52 10.21 3.58
CA THR A 55 20.32 11.04 2.66
C THR A 55 20.20 10.57 1.20
N SER A 56 20.94 11.21 0.29
CA SER A 56 21.05 10.86 -1.13
C SER A 56 21.80 9.55 -1.39
N GLY A 57 21.88 9.16 -2.66
CA GLY A 57 22.77 8.11 -3.14
C GLY A 57 22.54 6.77 -2.45
N PRO A 58 23.54 6.22 -1.72
CA PRO A 58 23.44 4.88 -1.13
C PRO A 58 22.26 4.75 -0.15
N ALA A 59 21.96 5.79 0.61
CA ALA A 59 20.89 5.78 1.60
C ALA A 59 19.50 5.73 0.94
N ALA A 60 19.32 6.47 -0.16
CA ALA A 60 18.13 6.38 -0.98
C ALA A 60 17.98 4.98 -1.61
N THR A 61 19.07 4.36 -2.08
CA THR A 61 18.98 2.97 -2.60
C THR A 61 18.68 1.93 -1.52
N ASN A 62 19.11 2.16 -0.27
CA ASN A 62 18.81 1.27 0.86
C ASN A 62 17.33 1.26 1.26
N ILE A 63 16.54 2.26 0.85
CA ILE A 63 15.10 2.36 1.15
C ILE A 63 14.21 1.65 0.13
N VAL A 64 14.79 1.16 -0.99
CA VAL A 64 14.07 0.48 -2.08
C VAL A 64 13.26 -0.72 -1.57
N THR A 65 13.84 -1.56 -0.71
CA THR A 65 13.14 -2.74 -0.18
C THR A 65 11.93 -2.36 0.68
N PRO A 66 12.05 -1.46 1.69
CA PRO A 66 10.89 -0.97 2.44
C PRO A 66 9.83 -0.27 1.60
N LEU A 67 10.22 0.49 0.56
CA LEU A 67 9.26 1.09 -0.37
C LEU A 67 8.45 0.02 -1.11
N CYS A 68 9.13 -1.00 -1.64
CA CYS A 68 8.47 -2.10 -2.34
C CYS A 68 7.52 -2.87 -1.41
N ASP A 69 7.97 -3.17 -0.19
CA ASP A 69 7.16 -3.86 0.83
C ASP A 69 5.89 -3.06 1.17
N ALA A 70 6.05 -1.79 1.53
CA ALA A 70 4.96 -0.88 1.81
C ALA A 70 3.99 -0.73 0.63
N TYR A 71 4.49 -0.74 -0.60
CA TYR A 71 3.67 -0.63 -1.81
C TYR A 71 2.81 -1.87 -2.02
N LEU A 72 3.40 -3.06 -1.87
CA LEU A 72 2.72 -4.34 -2.00
C LEU A 72 1.65 -4.50 -0.92
N ASP A 73 1.99 -4.17 0.31
CA ASP A 73 1.10 -4.28 1.45
C ASP A 73 0.20 -3.07 1.63
N SER A 74 0.32 -2.04 0.79
CA SER A 74 -0.44 -0.79 0.82
C SER A 74 -0.41 -0.11 2.19
N ILE A 75 0.80 0.14 2.68
CA ILE A 75 1.10 0.81 3.94
C ILE A 75 1.26 2.32 3.67
N PRO A 76 0.56 3.20 4.41
CA PRO A 76 0.74 4.64 4.27
C PRO A 76 2.12 5.03 4.81
N MET A 77 3.02 5.44 3.93
CA MET A 77 4.38 5.83 4.29
C MET A 77 4.81 7.04 3.46
N VAL A 78 5.54 7.97 4.07
CA VAL A 78 6.21 9.06 3.37
C VAL A 78 7.70 8.93 3.63
N VAL A 79 8.49 8.84 2.56
CA VAL A 79 9.95 8.78 2.61
C VAL A 79 10.51 10.09 2.08
N ILE A 80 11.34 10.76 2.88
CA ILE A 80 12.03 11.98 2.49
C ILE A 80 13.50 11.65 2.26
N THR A 81 13.98 11.87 1.05
CA THR A 81 15.37 11.65 0.66
C THR A 81 16.06 12.99 0.43
N GLY A 82 17.29 13.11 0.88
CA GLY A 82 18.18 14.18 0.41
C GLY A 82 18.65 13.90 -1.00
N GLN A 83 19.01 14.94 -1.73
CA GLN A 83 19.59 14.84 -3.07
C GLN A 83 20.77 15.81 -3.21
N VAL A 84 21.65 15.58 -4.18
CA VAL A 84 22.67 16.54 -4.59
C VAL A 84 22.02 17.89 -4.98
N PRO A 85 22.76 19.01 -4.96
CA PRO A 85 22.24 20.29 -5.46
C PRO A 85 21.58 20.13 -6.83
N TYR A 86 20.45 20.77 -7.05
CA TYR A 86 19.65 20.60 -8.27
C TYR A 86 20.45 20.77 -9.57
N PRO A 87 21.38 21.75 -9.71
CA PRO A 87 22.20 21.90 -10.92
C PRO A 87 23.22 20.77 -11.14
N ALA A 88 23.51 19.96 -10.13
CA ALA A 88 24.42 18.83 -10.20
C ALA A 88 23.71 17.51 -10.55
N ILE A 89 22.38 17.50 -10.61
CA ILE A 89 21.62 16.32 -11.04
C ILE A 89 21.90 16.06 -12.52
N GLY A 90 22.22 14.82 -12.86
CA GLY A 90 22.61 14.32 -14.18
C GLY A 90 24.11 14.47 -14.49
N THR A 91 24.95 14.78 -13.50
CA THR A 91 26.39 15.07 -13.72
C THR A 91 27.34 14.03 -13.12
N ASP A 92 26.80 12.93 -12.59
CA ASP A 92 27.54 11.92 -11.82
C ASP A 92 28.22 12.53 -10.58
N ALA A 93 27.49 13.42 -9.89
CA ALA A 93 27.97 14.08 -8.70
C ALA A 93 28.17 13.09 -7.53
N PHE A 94 28.97 13.50 -6.54
CA PHE A 94 29.24 12.65 -5.38
C PHE A 94 27.94 12.30 -4.63
N GLN A 95 27.71 10.99 -4.44
CA GLN A 95 26.48 10.43 -3.85
C GLN A 95 25.19 10.83 -4.57
N GLU A 96 25.26 11.09 -5.87
CA GLU A 96 24.10 11.21 -6.74
C GLU A 96 23.51 9.83 -7.06
N CYS A 97 22.18 9.76 -7.14
CA CYS A 97 21.47 8.62 -7.72
C CYS A 97 20.12 9.10 -8.27
N ASP A 98 19.63 8.47 -9.35
CA ASP A 98 18.26 8.69 -9.86
C ASP A 98 17.23 8.01 -8.95
N THR A 99 17.06 8.58 -7.75
CA THR A 99 16.13 8.11 -6.72
C THR A 99 14.71 8.01 -7.27
N THR A 100 14.28 8.99 -8.06
CA THR A 100 12.95 9.02 -8.67
C THR A 100 12.75 7.90 -9.68
N GLY A 101 13.70 7.66 -10.58
CA GLY A 101 13.60 6.58 -11.57
C GLY A 101 13.65 5.19 -10.92
N ILE A 102 14.55 5.00 -9.95
CA ILE A 102 14.66 3.73 -9.20
C ILE A 102 13.36 3.39 -8.47
N THR A 103 12.70 4.40 -7.90
CA THR A 103 11.55 4.19 -7.01
C THR A 103 10.19 4.33 -7.69
N GLN A 104 10.14 4.74 -8.96
CA GLN A 104 8.89 5.02 -9.68
C GLN A 104 7.92 3.82 -9.71
N SER A 105 8.45 2.60 -9.86
CA SER A 105 7.62 1.38 -9.97
C SER A 105 7.23 0.77 -8.62
N ILE A 106 7.80 1.27 -7.52
CA ILE A 106 7.64 0.73 -6.16
C ILE A 106 7.13 1.80 -5.18
N THR A 107 6.66 2.93 -5.70
CA THR A 107 5.98 3.98 -4.95
C THR A 107 4.61 4.20 -5.54
N LYS A 108 3.67 4.67 -4.71
CA LYS A 108 2.37 5.14 -5.20
C LYS A 108 2.54 6.43 -6.00
N HIS A 109 3.48 7.27 -5.56
CA HIS A 109 3.94 8.44 -6.28
C HIS A 109 5.32 8.83 -5.75
N ASN A 110 6.09 9.59 -6.53
CA ASN A 110 7.29 10.23 -6.03
C ASN A 110 7.44 11.63 -6.61
N PHE A 111 8.11 12.49 -5.86
CA PHE A 111 8.34 13.88 -6.21
C PHE A 111 9.83 14.18 -6.22
N LEU A 112 10.28 15.03 -7.15
CA LEU A 112 11.55 15.73 -7.06
C LEU A 112 11.22 17.21 -6.85
N VAL A 113 11.64 17.78 -5.72
CA VAL A 113 11.37 19.19 -5.42
C VAL A 113 12.37 20.07 -6.17
N THR A 114 11.87 20.97 -7.01
CA THR A 114 12.69 21.85 -7.86
C THR A 114 12.90 23.24 -7.28
N GLU A 115 11.94 23.71 -6.47
CA GLU A 115 11.92 25.04 -5.86
C GLU A 115 11.53 24.96 -4.38
N ALA A 116 12.13 25.81 -3.54
CA ALA A 116 11.82 25.81 -2.11
C ALA A 116 10.35 26.13 -1.81
N GLN A 117 9.73 27.01 -2.61
CA GLN A 117 8.33 27.41 -2.45
C GLN A 117 7.34 26.25 -2.67
N ASP A 118 7.76 25.17 -3.35
CA ASP A 118 6.93 23.98 -3.57
C ASP A 118 6.88 23.03 -2.37
N ILE A 119 7.86 23.11 -1.45
CA ILE A 119 7.99 22.19 -0.32
C ILE A 119 6.66 22.02 0.46
N PRO A 120 5.96 23.11 0.87
CA PRO A 120 4.71 22.97 1.61
C PRO A 120 3.63 22.18 0.84
N ARG A 121 3.53 22.42 -0.48
CA ARG A 121 2.57 21.74 -1.37
C ARG A 121 2.93 20.28 -1.52
N THR A 122 4.17 19.99 -1.92
CA THR A 122 4.65 18.63 -2.17
C THR A 122 4.52 17.76 -0.93
N ILE A 123 4.84 18.28 0.27
CA ILE A 123 4.67 17.52 1.51
C ILE A 123 3.18 17.26 1.78
N LYS A 124 2.30 18.27 1.64
CA LYS A 124 0.85 18.10 1.83
C LYS A 124 0.28 17.06 0.86
N GLU A 125 0.67 17.12 -0.41
CA GLU A 125 0.29 16.16 -1.44
C GLU A 125 0.83 14.76 -1.15
N ALA A 126 2.08 14.63 -0.71
CA ALA A 126 2.66 13.34 -0.37
C ALA A 126 1.87 12.63 0.74
N PHE A 127 1.51 13.35 1.80
CA PHE A 127 0.66 12.80 2.86
C PHE A 127 -0.76 12.48 2.37
N HIS A 128 -1.35 13.33 1.51
CA HIS A 128 -2.67 13.10 0.94
C HIS A 128 -2.69 11.82 0.07
N ILE A 129 -1.73 11.68 -0.85
CA ILE A 129 -1.59 10.52 -1.73
C ILE A 129 -1.30 9.27 -0.89
N ALA A 130 -0.40 9.33 0.09
CA ALA A 130 -0.03 8.17 0.89
C ALA A 130 -1.21 7.59 1.69
N THR A 131 -2.18 8.43 2.08
CA THR A 131 -3.25 8.05 3.02
C THR A 131 -4.63 7.85 2.40
N THR A 132 -4.92 8.44 1.24
CA THR A 132 -6.24 8.35 0.59
C THR A 132 -6.34 7.19 -0.41
N GLY A 133 -7.56 6.78 -0.75
CA GLY A 133 -7.80 5.64 -1.63
C GLY A 133 -7.18 4.35 -1.08
N ARG A 134 -6.48 3.58 -1.93
CA ARG A 134 -5.58 2.52 -1.45
C ARG A 134 -4.31 3.17 -0.89
N PRO A 135 -3.99 3.04 0.41
CA PRO A 135 -2.79 3.64 0.98
C PRO A 135 -1.52 3.07 0.35
N GLY A 136 -0.41 3.81 0.42
CA GLY A 136 0.86 3.36 -0.12
C GLY A 136 2.00 4.33 0.16
N PRO A 137 3.24 3.94 -0.18
CA PRO A 137 4.41 4.76 0.05
C PRO A 137 4.51 5.88 -0.99
N VAL A 138 4.88 7.08 -0.53
CA VAL A 138 5.22 8.22 -1.38
C VAL A 138 6.63 8.69 -1.03
N LEU A 139 7.45 8.97 -2.04
CA LEU A 139 8.80 9.49 -1.86
C LEU A 139 8.87 10.98 -2.24
N VAL A 140 9.59 11.77 -1.46
CA VAL A 140 9.87 13.19 -1.73
C VAL A 140 11.39 13.36 -1.73
N ASP A 141 11.96 13.62 -2.91
CA ASP A 141 13.38 13.85 -3.12
C ASP A 141 13.68 15.35 -3.06
N VAL A 142 14.60 15.74 -2.18
CA VAL A 142 14.84 17.13 -1.79
C VAL A 142 16.31 17.49 -2.05
N PRO A 143 16.62 18.25 -3.13
CA PRO A 143 17.96 18.76 -3.39
C PRO A 143 18.51 19.61 -2.25
N LYS A 144 19.81 19.48 -1.95
CA LYS A 144 20.43 20.19 -0.82
C LYS A 144 20.34 21.72 -0.95
N ASP A 145 20.47 22.26 -2.16
CA ASP A 145 20.50 23.72 -2.40
C ASP A 145 19.17 24.42 -2.17
N ILE A 146 18.05 23.70 -2.20
CA ILE A 146 16.71 24.26 -1.92
C ILE A 146 16.37 24.29 -0.43
N VAL A 147 17.14 23.59 0.41
CA VAL A 147 16.94 23.54 1.87
C VAL A 147 18.11 24.10 2.67
N ASP A 148 19.21 24.48 2.01
CA ASP A 148 20.36 25.11 2.63
C ASP A 148 20.05 26.58 2.99
N PRO A 149 20.05 26.98 4.28
CA PRO A 149 19.77 28.35 4.70
C PRO A 149 20.75 29.39 4.13
N GLY A 150 21.95 28.97 3.74
CA GLY A 150 22.95 29.84 3.12
C GLY A 150 22.74 30.08 1.62
N ASN A 151 21.77 29.40 1.00
CA ASN A 151 21.54 29.47 -0.44
C ASN A 151 20.34 30.37 -0.78
N PRO A 152 20.45 31.35 -1.68
CA PRO A 152 19.31 32.16 -2.11
C PRO A 152 18.11 31.36 -2.65
N ARG A 153 18.35 30.13 -3.18
CA ARG A 153 17.29 29.25 -3.69
C ARG A 153 16.42 28.63 -2.59
N SER A 154 16.84 28.67 -1.32
CA SER A 154 16.04 28.19 -0.19
C SER A 154 15.05 29.23 0.34
N ALA A 155 15.08 30.45 -0.19
CA ALA A 155 14.15 31.50 0.18
C ALA A 155 12.72 31.09 -0.19
N MET A 156 11.85 30.95 0.81
CA MET A 156 10.43 30.68 0.64
C MET A 156 9.61 31.43 1.68
N THR A 157 8.37 31.73 1.33
CA THR A 157 7.37 32.22 2.28
C THR A 157 6.51 31.03 2.71
N TRP A 158 6.58 30.68 4.01
CA TRP A 158 5.70 29.65 4.55
C TRP A 158 4.25 30.11 4.54
N THR A 159 3.35 29.24 4.10
CA THR A 159 1.90 29.44 4.18
C THR A 159 1.24 28.14 4.63
N ASP A 160 0.25 28.26 5.51
CA ASP A 160 -0.57 27.11 5.93
C ASP A 160 -1.69 26.82 4.94
N ASP A 161 -2.08 27.81 4.13
CA ASP A 161 -3.11 27.70 3.10
C ASP A 161 -2.50 27.28 1.76
N VAL A 162 -2.08 26.02 1.70
CA VAL A 162 -1.56 25.41 0.49
C VAL A 162 -2.65 24.57 -0.16
N GLN A 163 -3.04 24.91 -1.38
CA GLN A 163 -3.99 24.11 -2.16
C GLN A 163 -3.26 22.92 -2.80
N ILE A 164 -3.91 21.76 -2.78
CA ILE A 164 -3.42 20.53 -3.41
C ILE A 164 -3.69 20.63 -4.91
N ASP A 165 -2.69 20.33 -5.74
CA ASP A 165 -2.78 20.35 -7.20
C ASP A 165 -2.60 18.93 -7.77
N LEU A 166 -3.67 18.13 -7.68
CA LEU A 166 -3.69 16.74 -8.15
C LEU A 166 -4.87 16.48 -9.10
N PRO A 167 -4.87 17.07 -10.31
CA PRO A 167 -6.03 17.06 -11.23
C PRO A 167 -6.38 15.66 -11.78
N GLY A 168 -5.45 14.70 -11.70
CA GLY A 168 -5.68 13.32 -12.13
C GLY A 168 -5.99 12.35 -10.98
N TYR A 169 -5.96 12.81 -9.73
CA TYR A 169 -6.08 11.93 -8.56
C TYR A 169 -7.35 12.25 -7.79
N HIS A 170 -8.38 11.47 -8.08
CA HIS A 170 -9.67 11.53 -7.39
C HIS A 170 -9.98 10.17 -6.75
N PRO A 171 -9.59 9.96 -5.48
CA PRO A 171 -9.95 8.73 -4.80
C PRO A 171 -11.48 8.60 -4.76
N LEU A 172 -12.02 7.43 -5.11
CA LEU A 172 -13.46 7.17 -5.05
C LEU A 172 -13.90 7.22 -3.58
N VAL A 173 -14.69 8.24 -3.21
CA VAL A 173 -15.27 8.39 -1.87
C VAL A 173 -16.77 8.07 -1.88
N GLU A 174 -17.43 8.15 -3.03
CA GLU A 174 -18.86 7.93 -3.13
C GLU A 174 -19.22 6.45 -3.13
N VAL A 175 -20.21 6.13 -2.31
CA VAL A 175 -20.80 4.80 -2.20
C VAL A 175 -21.86 4.66 -3.29
N ASP A 176 -21.81 3.58 -4.06
CA ASP A 176 -22.86 3.22 -5.02
C ASP A 176 -24.02 2.49 -4.30
N PRO A 177 -25.17 3.14 -4.09
CA PRO A 177 -26.29 2.54 -3.37
C PRO A 177 -26.94 1.39 -4.15
N GLU A 178 -26.89 1.43 -5.48
CA GLU A 178 -27.45 0.37 -6.32
C GLU A 178 -26.56 -0.87 -6.26
N GLY A 179 -25.23 -0.69 -6.31
CA GLY A 179 -24.25 -1.75 -6.08
C GLY A 179 -24.40 -2.43 -4.71
N ILE A 180 -24.64 -1.66 -3.64
CA ILE A 180 -24.90 -2.21 -2.30
C ILE A 180 -26.19 -3.04 -2.28
N ARG A 181 -27.28 -2.54 -2.87
CA ARG A 181 -28.55 -3.28 -2.92
C ARG A 181 -28.40 -4.59 -3.70
N ALA A 182 -27.74 -4.54 -4.85
CA ALA A 182 -27.46 -5.73 -5.66
C ALA A 182 -26.62 -6.76 -4.88
N ALA A 183 -25.59 -6.32 -4.15
CA ALA A 183 -24.79 -7.21 -3.30
C ALA A 183 -25.62 -7.83 -2.16
N ALA A 184 -26.50 -7.06 -1.54
CA ALA A 184 -27.40 -7.54 -0.49
C ALA A 184 -28.41 -8.56 -1.03
N ASP A 185 -28.95 -8.36 -2.24
CA ASP A 185 -29.88 -9.31 -2.87
C ASP A 185 -29.17 -10.62 -3.24
N LEU A 186 -27.92 -10.56 -3.73
CA LEU A 186 -27.09 -11.75 -3.95
C LEU A 186 -26.84 -12.52 -2.64
N LEU A 187 -26.51 -11.80 -1.57
CA LEU A 187 -26.32 -12.38 -0.24
C LEU A 187 -27.58 -13.09 0.28
N ARG A 188 -28.77 -12.51 0.10
CA ARG A 188 -30.04 -13.14 0.51
C ARG A 188 -30.39 -14.39 -0.30
N GLY A 189 -29.94 -14.47 -1.55
CA GLY A 189 -30.18 -15.61 -2.43
C GLY A 189 -29.17 -16.74 -2.30
N ALA A 190 -28.06 -16.54 -1.58
CA ALA A 190 -27.01 -17.55 -1.42
C ALA A 190 -27.34 -18.55 -0.30
N GLU A 191 -27.06 -19.83 -0.54
CA GLU A 191 -27.21 -20.91 0.42
C GLU A 191 -25.93 -21.15 1.24
N ARG A 192 -24.75 -20.90 0.66
CA ARG A 192 -23.44 -21.13 1.29
C ARG A 192 -22.48 -19.96 1.07
N PRO A 193 -22.87 -18.71 1.41
CA PRO A 193 -21.97 -17.57 1.24
C PRO A 193 -20.78 -17.63 2.20
N VAL A 194 -19.67 -17.01 1.81
CA VAL A 194 -18.47 -16.85 2.66
C VAL A 194 -17.94 -15.42 2.55
N LEU A 195 -17.71 -14.77 3.70
CA LEU A 195 -17.03 -13.48 3.77
C LEU A 195 -15.53 -13.70 3.64
N TYR A 196 -14.90 -13.13 2.60
CA TYR A 196 -13.46 -13.22 2.37
C TYR A 196 -12.78 -11.90 2.64
N VAL A 197 -12.11 -11.80 3.79
CA VAL A 197 -11.70 -10.54 4.39
C VAL A 197 -10.21 -10.27 4.20
N GLY A 198 -9.91 -9.13 3.59
CA GLY A 198 -8.57 -8.60 3.37
C GLY A 198 -8.18 -7.48 4.34
N GLY A 199 -6.89 -7.10 4.32
CA GLY A 199 -6.34 -6.06 5.19
C GLY A 199 -6.97 -4.67 4.99
N GLY A 200 -7.72 -4.45 3.91
CA GLY A 200 -8.50 -3.24 3.71
C GLY A 200 -9.53 -2.97 4.81
N ILE A 201 -10.08 -4.01 5.47
CA ILE A 201 -11.01 -3.82 6.60
C ILE A 201 -10.32 -3.13 7.78
N LEU A 202 -9.09 -3.55 8.12
CA LEU A 202 -8.31 -2.93 9.19
C LEU A 202 -7.98 -1.47 8.87
N LYS A 203 -7.60 -1.20 7.61
CA LYS A 203 -7.25 0.15 7.14
C LYS A 203 -8.45 1.10 7.13
N ALA A 204 -9.62 0.58 6.75
CA ALA A 204 -10.89 1.31 6.78
C ALA A 204 -11.48 1.44 8.19
N ARG A 205 -10.90 0.78 9.21
CA ARG A 205 -11.44 0.68 10.58
C ARG A 205 -12.86 0.11 10.60
N ALA A 206 -13.14 -0.82 9.70
CA ALA A 206 -14.46 -1.40 9.48
C ALA A 206 -14.67 -2.74 10.23
N VAL A 207 -13.91 -2.98 11.31
CA VAL A 207 -13.96 -4.24 12.08
C VAL A 207 -15.34 -4.45 12.71
N GLU A 208 -15.92 -3.41 13.31
CA GLU A 208 -17.26 -3.51 13.92
C GLU A 208 -18.35 -3.72 12.86
N ALA A 209 -18.27 -3.03 11.71
CA ALA A 209 -19.22 -3.21 10.62
C ALA A 209 -19.14 -4.62 10.00
N LEU A 210 -17.93 -5.17 9.86
CA LEU A 210 -17.73 -6.56 9.44
C LEU A 210 -18.36 -7.53 10.45
N ARG A 211 -18.16 -7.26 11.74
CA ARG A 211 -18.69 -8.09 12.81
C ARG A 211 -20.21 -8.09 12.82
N GLU A 212 -20.82 -6.91 12.75
CA GLU A 212 -22.27 -6.74 12.67
C GLU A 212 -22.83 -7.47 11.45
N LEU A 213 -22.20 -7.32 10.28
CA LEU A 213 -22.63 -8.04 9.07
C LEU A 213 -22.57 -9.56 9.25
N ALA A 214 -21.47 -10.08 9.80
CA ALA A 214 -21.30 -11.52 10.03
C ALA A 214 -22.32 -12.07 11.04
N GLU A 215 -22.54 -11.37 12.16
CA GLU A 215 -23.48 -11.78 13.20
C GLU A 215 -24.95 -11.71 12.73
N LEU A 216 -25.32 -10.66 11.98
CA LEU A 216 -26.68 -10.50 11.44
C LEU A 216 -27.02 -11.57 10.39
N THR A 217 -26.03 -12.00 9.61
CA THR A 217 -26.24 -12.93 8.49
C THR A 217 -25.91 -14.38 8.86
N GLY A 218 -25.18 -14.61 9.95
CA GLY A 218 -24.64 -15.92 10.32
C GLY A 218 -23.56 -16.45 9.36
N ILE A 219 -22.97 -15.59 8.54
CA ILE A 219 -22.02 -15.99 7.49
C ILE A 219 -20.62 -16.19 8.06
N GLY A 220 -19.99 -17.29 7.68
CA GLY A 220 -18.61 -17.60 8.05
C GLY A 220 -17.59 -16.62 7.45
N VAL A 221 -16.59 -16.27 8.25
CA VAL A 221 -15.56 -15.28 7.95
C VAL A 221 -14.21 -15.96 7.74
N VAL A 222 -13.63 -15.76 6.56
CA VAL A 222 -12.27 -16.18 6.21
C VAL A 222 -11.38 -14.95 6.14
N THR A 223 -10.31 -14.93 6.93
CA THR A 223 -9.36 -13.79 6.96
C THR A 223 -8.09 -14.11 6.18
N THR A 224 -7.63 -13.21 5.31
CA THR A 224 -6.27 -13.29 4.74
C THR A 224 -5.20 -13.09 5.83
N LEU A 225 -3.94 -13.40 5.49
CA LEU A 225 -2.79 -13.11 6.37
C LEU A 225 -2.75 -11.62 6.79
N MET A 226 -3.04 -10.72 5.86
CA MET A 226 -3.04 -9.27 6.10
C MET A 226 -4.26 -8.77 6.87
N ALA A 227 -5.23 -9.65 7.15
CA ALA A 227 -6.47 -9.33 7.86
C ALA A 227 -6.57 -10.05 9.21
N ARG A 228 -5.50 -10.69 9.69
CA ARG A 228 -5.50 -11.32 11.01
C ARG A 228 -5.80 -10.28 12.08
N GLY A 229 -6.74 -10.59 12.96
CA GLY A 229 -7.27 -9.64 13.95
C GLY A 229 -8.44 -8.76 13.46
N ALA A 230 -8.81 -8.81 12.17
CA ALA A 230 -10.01 -8.11 11.68
C ALA A 230 -11.32 -8.77 12.13
N PHE A 231 -11.25 -10.03 12.57
CA PHE A 231 -12.36 -10.77 13.16
C PHE A 231 -11.79 -11.67 14.28
N PRO A 232 -12.45 -11.83 15.44
CA PRO A 232 -11.87 -12.59 16.55
C PRO A 232 -11.68 -14.07 16.20
N ASP A 233 -10.48 -14.60 16.41
CA ASP A 233 -10.17 -16.02 16.15
C ASP A 233 -10.97 -16.99 17.02
N SER A 234 -11.45 -16.53 18.17
CA SER A 234 -12.30 -17.31 19.09
C SER A 234 -13.79 -17.30 18.71
N HIS A 235 -14.19 -16.49 17.72
CA HIS A 235 -15.58 -16.39 17.31
C HIS A 235 -15.99 -17.61 16.48
N GLU A 236 -17.19 -18.15 16.70
CA GLU A 236 -17.67 -19.38 16.04
C GLU A 236 -17.73 -19.26 14.51
N LEU A 237 -18.07 -18.07 14.01
CA LEU A 237 -18.06 -17.75 12.57
C LEU A 237 -16.66 -17.60 11.98
N CYS A 238 -15.57 -17.63 12.77
CA CYS A 238 -14.21 -17.51 12.24
C CYS A 238 -13.75 -18.85 11.64
N LEU A 239 -13.55 -18.87 10.33
CA LEU A 239 -13.13 -20.07 9.60
C LEU A 239 -11.60 -20.20 9.48
N GLY A 240 -10.86 -19.16 9.89
CA GLY A 240 -9.41 -19.08 9.87
C GLY A 240 -8.84 -18.53 8.57
N MET A 241 -7.54 -18.78 8.34
CA MET A 241 -6.81 -18.26 7.18
C MET A 241 -6.74 -19.29 6.05
N PRO A 242 -6.99 -18.95 4.79
CA PRO A 242 -6.83 -19.86 3.66
C PRO A 242 -5.40 -19.81 3.11
N GLY A 243 -5.07 -20.72 2.19
CA GLY A 243 -3.81 -20.72 1.44
C GLY A 243 -2.93 -21.93 1.73
N MET A 244 -1.68 -21.89 1.25
CA MET A 244 -0.74 -23.02 1.29
C MET A 244 -0.52 -23.62 2.69
N HIS A 245 -0.59 -22.79 3.72
CA HIS A 245 -0.44 -23.17 5.13
C HIS A 245 -1.69 -22.81 5.95
N GLY A 246 -2.84 -22.68 5.27
CA GLY A 246 -4.09 -22.25 5.87
C GLY A 246 -4.88 -23.39 6.50
N ASN A 247 -5.99 -23.04 7.14
CA ASN A 247 -6.94 -23.96 7.73
C ASN A 247 -7.71 -24.71 6.64
N PHE A 248 -7.86 -26.02 6.83
CA PHE A 248 -8.69 -26.86 5.97
C PHE A 248 -10.14 -26.36 5.91
N THR A 249 -10.68 -25.86 7.03
CA THR A 249 -12.01 -25.27 7.13
C THR A 249 -12.18 -24.06 6.22
N ALA A 250 -11.23 -23.10 6.27
CA ALA A 250 -11.25 -21.92 5.41
C ALA A 250 -11.19 -22.28 3.92
N VAL A 251 -10.28 -23.19 3.55
CA VAL A 251 -10.12 -23.61 2.15
C VAL A 251 -11.36 -24.35 1.64
N THR A 252 -11.92 -25.25 2.45
CA THR A 252 -13.11 -26.03 2.08
C THR A 252 -14.33 -25.12 1.95
N ALA A 253 -14.55 -24.23 2.92
CA ALA A 253 -15.66 -23.28 2.87
C ALA A 253 -15.60 -22.39 1.62
N MET A 254 -14.41 -21.88 1.26
CA MET A 254 -14.25 -21.11 0.03
C MET A 254 -14.52 -21.94 -1.24
N GLN A 255 -14.06 -23.19 -1.29
CA GLN A 255 -14.25 -24.06 -2.46
C GLN A 255 -15.71 -24.51 -2.65
N GLU A 256 -16.42 -24.72 -1.54
CA GLU A 256 -17.81 -25.15 -1.52
C GLU A 256 -18.82 -23.99 -1.50
N SER A 257 -18.34 -22.74 -1.36
CA SER A 257 -19.20 -21.56 -1.39
C SER A 257 -19.89 -21.38 -2.74
N ASP A 258 -21.14 -20.97 -2.71
CA ASP A 258 -21.89 -20.52 -3.90
C ASP A 258 -21.75 -19.02 -4.13
N LEU A 259 -21.36 -18.27 -3.09
CA LEU A 259 -21.04 -16.84 -3.15
C LEU A 259 -19.83 -16.51 -2.27
N LEU A 260 -18.79 -15.94 -2.86
CA LEU A 260 -17.67 -15.36 -2.13
C LEU A 260 -17.82 -13.84 -2.09
N VAL A 261 -17.72 -13.26 -0.90
CA VAL A 261 -17.85 -11.80 -0.69
C VAL A 261 -16.49 -11.21 -0.33
N PRO A 262 -15.67 -10.81 -1.32
CA PRO A 262 -14.37 -10.21 -1.08
C PRO A 262 -14.54 -8.82 -0.49
N SER A 263 -13.97 -8.61 0.70
CA SER A 263 -14.07 -7.36 1.44
C SER A 263 -12.68 -6.90 1.86
N GLY A 264 -12.21 -5.79 1.28
CA GLY A 264 -10.88 -5.23 1.62
C GLY A 264 -9.69 -6.06 1.12
N CYS A 265 -9.88 -6.99 0.18
CA CYS A 265 -8.81 -7.70 -0.51
C CYS A 265 -8.81 -7.37 -2.01
N PRO A 266 -7.64 -7.21 -2.66
CA PRO A 266 -7.59 -7.20 -4.10
C PRO A 266 -7.88 -8.61 -4.63
N LEU A 267 -8.91 -8.74 -5.47
CA LEU A 267 -9.13 -9.95 -6.26
C LEU A 267 -8.04 -10.03 -7.33
N ARG A 268 -6.90 -10.66 -7.02
CA ARG A 268 -5.90 -10.99 -8.03
C ARG A 268 -6.20 -12.33 -8.68
N ARG A 269 -5.67 -12.51 -9.90
CA ARG A 269 -5.98 -13.62 -10.81
C ARG A 269 -5.71 -15.00 -10.15
N PRO A 270 -6.41 -16.07 -10.59
CA PRO A 270 -6.19 -17.43 -10.12
C PRO A 270 -4.73 -17.86 -10.30
N GLY A 271 -4.04 -18.24 -9.22
CA GLY A 271 -2.61 -18.59 -9.21
C GLY A 271 -1.78 -17.91 -8.11
N ASP A 272 -2.31 -16.85 -7.49
CA ASP A 272 -1.68 -16.20 -6.34
C ASP A 272 -1.77 -17.07 -5.07
N ARG A 273 -0.81 -16.93 -4.14
CA ARG A 273 -0.66 -17.75 -2.91
C ARG A 273 -1.96 -17.94 -2.10
N GLN A 274 -2.93 -17.06 -2.26
CA GLN A 274 -4.21 -17.05 -1.54
C GLN A 274 -5.33 -17.82 -2.26
N VAL A 275 -5.26 -17.93 -3.59
CA VAL A 275 -6.25 -18.62 -4.42
C VAL A 275 -5.50 -19.73 -5.15
N GLY A 276 -5.37 -20.88 -4.47
CA GLY A 276 -4.88 -22.10 -5.11
C GLY A 276 -5.64 -22.39 -6.41
N ARG A 277 -5.06 -23.18 -7.32
CA ARG A 277 -5.64 -23.45 -8.66
C ARG A 277 -7.13 -23.79 -8.55
N LEU A 278 -8.01 -22.83 -8.89
CA LEU A 278 -9.44 -23.05 -8.99
C LEU A 278 -9.64 -24.07 -10.11
N ARG A 279 -9.93 -25.33 -9.75
CA ARG A 279 -10.37 -26.30 -10.74
C ARG A 279 -11.76 -25.86 -11.18
N SER A 280 -11.88 -25.45 -12.44
CA SER A 280 -13.14 -25.17 -13.09
C SER A 280 -14.04 -26.43 -13.04
N ARG A 281 -14.94 -26.52 -12.07
CA ARG A 281 -16.12 -27.39 -12.17
C ARG A 281 -17.19 -26.59 -12.93
N GLY A 282 -17.19 -26.73 -14.26
CA GLY A 282 -18.13 -25.99 -15.11
C GLY A 282 -17.90 -26.11 -16.61
N GLN A 283 -17.36 -27.22 -17.11
CA GLN A 283 -17.48 -27.59 -18.53
C GLN A 283 -18.07 -28.99 -18.63
N GLY A 284 -19.33 -29.09 -18.27
CA GLY A 284 -20.12 -30.29 -18.48
C GLY A 284 -21.56 -29.86 -18.56
N HIS A 285 -22.02 -29.48 -19.75
CA HIS A 285 -23.35 -29.78 -20.32
C HIS A 285 -23.53 -29.00 -21.64
N SER A 286 -22.90 -29.49 -22.71
CA SER A 286 -23.49 -29.54 -24.07
C SER A 286 -22.49 -30.20 -25.05
N ARG A 287 -22.23 -31.51 -24.89
CA ARG A 287 -21.64 -32.28 -25.99
C ARG A 287 -22.73 -32.54 -27.02
N ARG A 288 -22.90 -31.65 -28.00
CA ARG A 288 -23.55 -32.00 -29.26
C ARG A 288 -22.49 -32.62 -30.17
N HIS A 289 -22.75 -33.87 -30.56
CA HIS A 289 -22.01 -34.66 -31.53
C HIS A 289 -21.66 -33.88 -32.81
N ARG A 290 -20.40 -33.96 -33.24
CA ARG A 290 -20.02 -33.99 -34.66
C ARG A 290 -18.99 -35.11 -34.87
N PRO A 291 -19.18 -36.03 -35.83
CA PRO A 291 -18.26 -37.13 -36.06
C PRO A 291 -17.12 -36.71 -37.00
N GLY A 292 -15.92 -37.22 -36.71
CA GLY A 292 -14.91 -37.59 -37.70
C GLY A 292 -13.98 -36.48 -38.21
N ARG A 293 -12.69 -36.58 -37.85
CA ARG A 293 -11.59 -36.78 -38.81
C ARG A 293 -10.27 -37.13 -38.09
N THR A 294 -9.94 -38.41 -38.22
CA THR A 294 -8.62 -39.05 -38.41
C THR A 294 -7.35 -38.28 -38.05
N ARG A 295 -6.57 -38.93 -37.15
CA ARG A 295 -5.14 -38.76 -36.90
C ARG A 295 -4.31 -38.86 -38.20
N GLN A 296 -3.31 -37.99 -38.35
CA GLN A 296 -2.02 -38.32 -38.96
C GLN A 296 -0.90 -37.69 -38.11
N GLY A 297 0.21 -38.41 -38.01
CA GLY A 297 1.32 -38.21 -37.07
C GLY A 297 2.36 -37.16 -37.47
N PRO A 298 3.56 -37.19 -36.85
CA PRO A 298 4.44 -36.04 -36.68
C PRO A 298 5.58 -35.97 -37.71
N SER A 299 6.11 -34.77 -37.95
CA SER A 299 7.50 -34.57 -38.40
C SER A 299 7.99 -33.12 -38.22
N SER A 300 9.26 -33.02 -37.84
CA SER A 300 10.16 -31.88 -37.54
C SER A 300 9.88 -31.03 -36.30
#